data_AF-A0A2F0A5S5-F1
#
_entry.id   AF-A0A2F0A5S5-F1
#
_cell.length_a   1.000
_cell.length_b   1.000
_cell.length_c   1.000
_cell.angle_alpha   90.00
_cell.angle_beta   90.00
_cell.angle_gamma   90.00
#
_symmetry.space_group_name_H-M   'P 1'
#
loop_
_entity.id
_entity.type
_entity.pdbx_description
1 polymer ?
#
loop_
_entity_poly.entity_id
_entity_poly.type
_entity_poly.pdbx_seq_one_letter_code
_entity_poly.pdbx_strand_id
1 'polypeptide(L)'
;MNTFETIFYLIGQAQSTPPPPGGAFGSFIPFILIFVIFYFLLIRPQKQKQKKLQQQVDAMRTGDKVITAGGIHGLVTNVKKESVTVKVDNSTRIEFEKGSIATVIGKKGANNSQPETTPEPEETVESQPQKNESTNSESGDRDNFQRDR
;
A
#
# COMPACT_ATOMS: atom_id res chain seq x y z
N MET A 1 -25.68 -51.64 -3.08
CA MET A 1 -26.24 -51.03 -1.86
C MET A 1 -25.11 -50.29 -1.14
N ASN A 2 -24.42 -49.35 -1.79
CA ASN A 2 -24.72 -47.95 -2.12
C ASN A 2 -24.01 -47.02 -1.13
N THR A 3 -22.68 -46.97 -1.26
CA THR A 3 -21.76 -46.07 -0.52
C THR A 3 -22.07 -44.59 -0.72
N PHE A 4 -22.75 -44.23 -1.82
CA PHE A 4 -23.26 -42.87 -2.07
C PHE A 4 -24.34 -42.43 -1.08
N GLU A 5 -25.21 -43.32 -0.62
CA GLU A 5 -26.22 -42.99 0.41
C GLU A 5 -25.56 -42.78 1.78
N THR A 6 -24.46 -43.48 2.07
CA THR A 6 -23.74 -43.34 3.34
C THR A 6 -22.94 -42.04 3.42
N ILE A 7 -22.34 -41.59 2.31
CA ILE A 7 -21.67 -40.27 2.24
C ILE A 7 -22.70 -39.14 2.31
N PHE A 8 -23.87 -39.31 1.67
CA PHE A 8 -24.96 -38.34 1.76
C PHE A 8 -25.58 -38.27 3.18
N TYR A 9 -25.65 -39.39 3.90
CA TYR A 9 -26.08 -39.41 5.31
C TYR A 9 -25.04 -38.80 6.26
N LEU A 10 -23.74 -38.94 5.97
CA LEU A 10 -22.66 -38.34 6.76
C LEU A 10 -22.53 -36.82 6.51
N ILE A 11 -22.79 -36.36 5.28
CA ILE A 11 -22.86 -34.91 4.95
C ILE A 11 -24.22 -34.31 5.36
N GLY A 12 -25.30 -35.10 5.37
CA GLY A 12 -26.62 -34.72 5.89
C GLY A 12 -26.69 -34.62 7.42
N GLN A 13 -25.70 -35.20 8.13
CA GLN A 13 -25.42 -34.97 9.55
C GLN A 13 -24.30 -33.95 9.77
N ALA A 14 -23.99 -33.11 8.77
CA ALA A 14 -23.42 -31.79 9.06
C ALA A 14 -24.50 -30.99 9.79
N GLN A 15 -24.63 -31.30 11.08
CA GLN A 15 -25.42 -30.54 12.03
C GLN A 15 -24.97 -29.09 11.86
N SER A 16 -25.88 -28.26 11.35
CA SER A 16 -25.96 -26.88 11.75
C SER A 16 -25.84 -26.90 13.28
N THR A 17 -24.65 -26.56 13.78
CA THR A 17 -24.42 -26.41 15.21
C THR A 17 -25.46 -25.38 15.63
N PRO A 18 -26.48 -25.78 16.43
CA PRO A 18 -27.56 -24.86 16.75
C PRO A 18 -26.91 -23.63 17.38
N PRO A 19 -27.20 -22.40 16.91
CA PRO A 19 -26.67 -21.21 17.55
C PRO A 19 -27.04 -21.33 19.04
N PRO A 20 -26.07 -21.25 19.97
CA PRO A 20 -26.36 -21.39 21.39
C PRO A 20 -27.51 -20.44 21.76
N PRO A 21 -28.44 -20.87 22.63
CA PRO A 21 -29.62 -20.08 22.98
C PRO A 21 -29.21 -18.86 23.80
N GLY A 22 -28.73 -17.83 23.11
CA GLY A 22 -28.48 -16.49 23.61
C GLY A 22 -29.15 -15.55 22.64
N GLY A 23 -30.32 -15.02 23.00
CA GLY A 23 -31.09 -14.11 22.15
C GLY A 23 -30.23 -12.96 21.62
N ALA A 24 -30.53 -12.46 20.42
CA ALA A 24 -29.90 -11.36 19.67
C ALA A 24 -28.41 -11.05 20.00
N PHE A 25 -28.10 -10.57 21.19
CA PHE A 25 -26.76 -10.46 21.78
C PHE A 25 -25.89 -11.73 21.65
N GLY A 26 -26.44 -12.94 21.85
CA GLY A 26 -25.66 -14.18 21.70
C GLY A 26 -25.23 -14.46 20.26
N SER A 27 -26.03 -14.04 19.28
CA SER A 27 -25.70 -14.13 17.86
C SER A 27 -24.67 -13.10 17.40
N PHE A 28 -24.50 -11.98 18.13
CA PHE A 28 -23.45 -10.99 17.83
C PHE A 28 -22.06 -11.37 18.39
N ILE A 29 -21.99 -12.27 19.38
CA ILE A 29 -20.72 -12.76 19.96
C ILE A 29 -19.72 -13.24 18.89
N PRO A 30 -20.07 -14.14 17.95
CA PRO A 30 -19.12 -14.59 16.92
C PRO A 30 -18.66 -13.45 15.99
N PHE A 31 -19.55 -12.52 15.63
CA PHE A 31 -19.18 -11.37 14.80
C PHE A 31 -18.22 -10.42 15.52
N ILE A 32 -18.49 -10.10 16.79
CA ILE A 32 -17.61 -9.25 17.62
C ILE A 32 -16.23 -9.90 17.78
N LEU A 33 -16.17 -11.22 18.03
CA LEU A 33 -14.91 -11.96 18.14
C LEU A 33 -14.06 -11.85 16.86
N ILE A 34 -14.67 -12.02 15.69
CA ILE A 34 -14.01 -11.89 14.39
C ILE A 34 -13.51 -10.45 14.18
N PHE A 35 -14.36 -9.45 14.44
CA PHE A 35 -13.96 -8.04 14.35
C PHE A 35 -12.78 -7.72 15.27
N VAL A 36 -12.75 -8.24 16.49
CA VAL A 36 -11.63 -8.06 17.42
C VAL A 36 -10.34 -8.65 16.85
N ILE A 37 -10.38 -9.86 16.30
CA ILE A 37 -9.19 -10.52 15.73
C ILE A 37 -8.68 -9.77 14.49
N PHE A 38 -9.54 -9.43 13.54
CA PHE A 38 -9.15 -8.68 12.34
C PHE A 38 -8.67 -7.26 12.67
N TYR A 39 -9.32 -6.58 13.62
CA TYR A 39 -8.85 -5.29 14.14
C TYR A 39 -7.45 -5.43 14.72
N PHE A 40 -7.21 -6.46 15.54
CA PHE A 40 -5.90 -6.67 16.16
C PHE A 40 -4.81 -6.99 15.14
N LEU A 41 -5.13 -7.74 14.08
CA LEU A 41 -4.18 -8.10 13.02
C LEU A 41 -3.86 -6.94 12.07
N LEU A 42 -4.80 -6.02 11.79
CA LEU A 42 -4.57 -4.93 10.83
C LEU A 42 -4.12 -3.61 11.49
N ILE A 43 -4.63 -3.25 12.68
CA ILE A 43 -4.23 -2.01 13.38
C ILE A 43 -2.79 -2.09 13.89
N ARG A 44 -2.37 -3.25 14.39
CA ARG A 44 -1.04 -3.43 14.98
C ARG A 44 0.13 -3.26 13.99
N PRO A 45 0.12 -3.83 12.77
CA PRO A 45 1.23 -3.70 11.83
C PRO A 45 1.40 -2.27 11.29
N GLN A 46 0.32 -1.49 11.15
CA GLN A 46 0.41 -0.13 10.60
C GLN A 46 1.16 0.83 11.53
N LYS A 47 0.87 0.79 12.84
CA LYS A 47 1.54 1.64 13.83
C LYS A 47 3.05 1.40 13.86
N GLN A 48 3.49 0.16 13.63
CA GLN A 48 4.91 -0.18 13.58
C GLN A 48 5.62 0.42 12.36
N LYS A 49 4.97 0.43 11.18
CA LYS A 49 5.52 1.07 9.98
C LYS A 49 5.63 2.59 10.15
N GLN A 50 4.58 3.24 10.68
CA GLN A 50 4.59 4.69 10.94
C GLN A 50 5.66 5.10 11.96
N LYS A 51 5.80 4.34 13.06
CA LYS A 51 6.85 4.60 14.06
C LYS A 51 8.25 4.48 13.49
N LYS A 52 8.51 3.49 12.63
CA LYS A 52 9.82 3.32 11.97
C LYS A 52 10.13 4.49 11.03
N LEU A 53 9.16 4.93 10.23
CA LEU A 53 9.32 6.10 9.37
C LEU A 53 9.59 7.37 10.18
N GLN A 54 8.80 7.60 11.24
CA GLN A 54 9.01 8.75 12.12
C GLN A 54 10.42 8.75 12.74
N GLN A 55 10.89 7.58 13.21
CA GLN A 55 12.24 7.43 13.75
C GLN A 55 13.34 7.70 12.71
N GLN A 56 13.15 7.29 11.46
CA GLN A 56 14.10 7.56 10.38
C GLN A 56 14.17 9.06 10.05
N VAL A 57 13.02 9.74 10.02
CA VAL A 57 12.93 11.19 9.80
C VAL A 57 13.52 11.96 10.99
N ASP A 58 13.26 11.54 12.22
CA ASP A 58 13.80 12.22 13.41
C ASP A 58 15.31 12.03 13.57
N ALA A 59 15.85 10.91 13.08
CA ALA A 59 17.29 10.63 13.10
C ALA A 59 18.10 11.37 12.02
N MET A 60 17.44 12.11 11.12
CA MET A 60 18.08 12.80 10.00
C MET A 60 19.00 13.93 10.46
N ARG A 61 20.12 14.09 9.76
CA ARG A 61 21.11 15.14 10.04
C ARG A 61 21.36 16.00 8.81
N THR A 62 21.96 17.16 9.06
CA THR A 62 22.44 18.02 7.97
C THR A 62 23.55 17.29 7.22
N GLY A 63 23.45 17.25 5.89
CA GLY A 63 24.36 16.52 5.00
C GLY A 63 23.88 15.14 4.58
N ASP A 64 22.77 14.63 5.13
CA ASP A 64 22.18 13.37 4.70
C ASP A 64 21.47 13.51 3.35
N LYS A 65 21.52 12.47 2.52
CA LYS A 65 20.68 12.39 1.32
C LYS A 65 19.29 11.94 1.73
N VAL A 66 18.26 12.48 1.11
CA VAL A 66 16.87 12.13 1.43
C VAL A 66 16.08 11.87 0.17
N ILE A 67 15.06 11.03 0.32
CA ILE A 67 14.02 10.79 -0.67
C ILE A 67 12.71 11.29 -0.08
N THR A 68 12.10 12.24 -0.76
CA THR A 68 10.77 12.75 -0.40
C THR A 68 9.67 11.77 -0.84
N ALA A 69 8.45 11.93 -0.33
CA ALA A 69 7.30 11.11 -0.72
C ALA A 69 6.97 11.17 -2.24
N GLY A 70 7.40 12.23 -2.93
CA GLY A 70 7.27 12.38 -4.38
C GLY A 70 8.43 11.78 -5.20
N GLY A 71 9.36 11.05 -4.56
CA GLY A 71 10.52 10.46 -5.24
C GLY A 71 11.65 11.45 -5.55
N ILE A 72 11.60 12.67 -5.00
CA ILE A 72 12.66 13.67 -5.21
C ILE A 72 13.85 13.33 -4.33
N HIS A 73 15.02 13.23 -4.95
CA HIS A 73 16.30 13.05 -4.28
C HIS A 73 16.95 14.40 -4.01
N GLY A 74 17.48 14.59 -2.80
CA GLY A 74 18.21 15.81 -2.47
C GLY A 74 19.09 15.65 -1.24
N LEU A 75 19.82 16.71 -0.91
CA LEU A 75 20.70 16.78 0.24
C LEU A 75 20.13 17.74 1.30
N VAL A 76 20.07 17.29 2.54
CA VAL A 76 19.61 18.11 3.67
C VAL A 76 20.64 19.18 3.98
N THR A 77 20.23 20.44 3.96
CA THR A 77 21.11 21.58 4.26
C THR A 77 20.80 22.27 5.58
N ASN A 78 19.57 22.14 6.07
CA ASN A 78 19.16 22.63 7.38
C ASN A 78 17.97 21.82 7.89
N VAL A 79 17.96 21.51 9.18
CA VAL A 79 16.87 20.80 9.85
C VAL A 79 16.30 21.71 10.93
N LYS A 80 15.03 22.08 10.80
CA LYS A 80 14.27 22.79 11.83
C LYS A 80 13.37 21.80 12.58
N LYS A 81 12.51 22.31 13.49
CA LYS A 81 11.62 21.45 14.29
C LYS A 81 10.55 20.78 13.43
N GLU A 82 9.86 21.55 12.59
CA GLU A 82 8.75 21.07 11.74
C GLU A 82 9.13 20.91 10.27
N SER A 83 10.14 21.66 9.81
CA SER A 83 10.55 21.72 8.41
C SER A 83 12.04 21.43 8.19
N VAL A 84 12.38 21.13 6.94
CA VAL A 84 13.73 20.76 6.50
C VAL A 84 14.01 21.43 5.16
N THR A 85 15.17 22.08 5.03
CA THR A 85 15.61 22.65 3.75
C THR A 85 16.46 21.63 3.00
N VAL A 86 15.93 21.16 1.87
CA VAL A 86 16.58 20.20 0.99
C VAL A 86 17.08 20.91 -0.27
N LYS A 87 18.32 20.64 -0.62
CA LYS A 87 18.94 21.08 -1.88
C LYS A 87 18.80 19.97 -2.91
N VAL A 88 18.04 20.23 -3.97
CA VAL A 88 17.78 19.27 -5.06
C VAL A 88 18.77 19.47 -6.20
N ASP A 89 19.13 20.73 -6.46
CA ASP A 89 20.11 21.13 -7.48
C ASP A 89 21.06 22.21 -6.92
N ASN A 90 22.08 22.60 -7.68
CA ASN A 90 23.07 23.59 -7.28
C ASN A 90 22.47 24.93 -6.85
N SER A 91 21.44 25.41 -7.54
CA SER A 91 20.77 26.68 -7.23
C SER A 91 19.45 26.55 -6.47
N THR A 92 18.87 25.35 -6.41
CA THR A 92 17.49 25.17 -5.94
C THR A 92 17.46 24.56 -4.54
N ARG A 93 16.97 25.34 -3.58
CA ARG A 93 16.66 24.93 -2.21
C ARG A 93 15.17 25.01 -1.99
N ILE A 94 14.59 23.93 -1.49
CA ILE A 94 13.16 23.84 -1.22
C ILE A 94 12.99 23.45 0.24
N GLU A 95 12.05 24.09 0.91
CA GLU A 95 11.67 23.74 2.27
C GLU A 95 10.53 22.72 2.21
N PHE A 96 10.73 21.59 2.86
CA PHE A 96 9.76 20.51 2.99
C PHE A 96 9.38 20.34 4.46
N GLU A 97 8.17 19.88 4.73
CA GLU A 97 7.82 19.39 6.06
C GLU A 97 8.53 18.06 6.33
N LYS A 98 8.83 17.80 7.60
CA LYS A 98 9.41 16.51 8.02
C LYS A 98 8.54 15.32 7.61
N GLY A 99 7.21 15.46 7.69
CA GLY A 99 6.26 14.43 7.28
C GLY A 99 6.31 14.08 5.79
N SER A 100 6.90 14.94 4.94
CA SER A 100 7.06 14.70 3.51
C SER A 100 8.32 13.91 3.15
N ILE A 101 9.18 13.60 4.13
CA ILE A 101 10.39 12.79 3.92
C ILE A 101 10.04 11.31 4.10
N ALA A 102 10.25 10.52 3.05
CA ALA A 102 9.95 9.08 3.07
C ALA A 102 11.13 8.26 3.60
N THR A 103 12.36 8.60 3.16
CA THR A 103 13.56 7.84 3.49
C THR A 103 14.76 8.76 3.65
N VAL A 104 15.61 8.48 4.65
CA VAL A 104 16.87 9.18 4.90
C VAL A 104 18.03 8.24 4.61
N ILE A 105 18.89 8.62 3.68
CA ILE A 105 20.12 7.94 3.29
C ILE A 105 21.29 8.75 3.87
N GLY A 106 21.56 8.52 5.15
CA GLY A 106 22.66 9.18 5.84
C GLY A 106 24.02 8.58 5.49
N LYS A 107 25.09 9.38 5.56
CA LYS A 107 26.47 8.93 5.29
C LYS A 107 27.07 8.07 6.43
N LYS A 108 26.30 7.80 7.50
CA LYS A 108 26.78 7.04 8.66
C LYS A 108 26.38 5.56 8.56
N GLY A 109 27.32 4.76 8.05
CA GLY A 109 27.41 3.33 8.36
C GLY A 109 26.62 2.42 7.43
N ALA A 110 27.34 1.86 6.45
CA ALA A 110 27.07 0.55 5.90
C ALA A 110 27.19 -0.53 7.00
N ASN A 111 26.25 -0.56 7.94
CA ASN A 111 26.03 -1.69 8.85
C ASN A 111 24.61 -1.67 9.45
N ASN A 112 23.61 -1.69 8.55
CA ASN A 112 22.37 -2.45 8.75
C ASN A 112 21.58 -2.60 7.43
N SER A 113 22.24 -3.15 6.41
CA SER A 113 21.64 -4.09 5.45
C SER A 113 22.19 -5.44 5.90
N GLN A 114 21.49 -6.56 6.04
CA GLN A 114 20.28 -7.12 5.48
C GLN A 114 20.00 -8.39 6.34
N PRO A 115 18.81 -8.99 6.29
CA PRO A 115 18.49 -9.91 5.20
C PRO A 115 17.24 -9.38 4.49
N GLU A 116 17.21 -9.13 3.18
CA GLU A 116 17.26 -10.16 2.14
C GLU A 116 16.88 -11.55 2.65
N THR A 117 15.56 -11.74 2.75
CA THR A 117 14.94 -12.92 2.13
C THR A 117 13.80 -12.42 1.26
N THR A 118 14.14 -12.06 0.02
CA THR A 118 13.32 -12.43 -1.11
C THR A 118 13.60 -13.92 -1.35
N PRO A 119 12.64 -14.84 -1.16
CA PRO A 119 12.53 -15.98 -2.03
C PRO A 119 11.65 -15.54 -3.20
N GLU A 120 12.31 -15.14 -4.28
CA GLU A 120 11.77 -15.29 -5.62
C GLU A 120 12.78 -16.19 -6.33
N PRO A 121 12.31 -17.34 -6.83
CA PRO A 121 12.53 -17.63 -8.23
C PRO A 121 11.21 -17.98 -8.91
N GLU A 122 10.94 -17.27 -10.01
CA GLU A 122 10.64 -17.85 -11.33
C GLU A 122 9.35 -18.70 -11.45
N GLU A 123 8.52 -18.65 -12.48
CA GLU A 123 8.42 -17.91 -13.73
C GLU A 123 7.05 -18.34 -14.28
N THR A 124 6.26 -17.41 -14.81
CA THR A 124 5.50 -17.71 -16.03
C THR A 124 5.49 -16.41 -16.82
N VAL A 125 6.64 -16.16 -17.44
CA VAL A 125 6.73 -15.35 -18.63
C VAL A 125 5.95 -16.11 -19.70
N GLU A 126 4.83 -15.56 -20.15
CA GLU A 126 4.47 -15.71 -21.54
C GLU A 126 4.29 -14.32 -22.15
N SER A 127 5.22 -14.06 -23.05
CA SER A 127 5.51 -12.79 -23.70
C SER A 127 4.91 -12.76 -25.10
N GLN A 128 4.10 -11.72 -25.35
CA GLN A 128 4.01 -10.91 -26.59
C GLN A 128 3.38 -11.59 -27.85
N PRO A 129 3.01 -10.88 -28.95
CA PRO A 129 3.30 -9.47 -29.33
C PRO A 129 2.16 -8.64 -30.00
N GLN A 130 2.39 -7.32 -30.01
CA GLN A 130 2.01 -6.27 -30.98
C GLN A 130 0.88 -6.50 -32.01
N LYS A 131 -0.08 -5.56 -32.09
CA LYS A 131 -0.49 -5.01 -33.39
C LYS A 131 -1.01 -3.56 -33.30
N ASN A 132 -0.20 -2.69 -33.86
CA ASN A 132 -0.55 -1.43 -34.50
C ASN A 132 -1.61 -1.59 -35.59
N GLU A 133 -2.74 -0.88 -35.53
CA GLU A 133 -3.34 -0.27 -36.72
C GLU A 133 -4.46 0.70 -36.33
N SER A 134 -4.34 1.90 -36.91
CA SER A 134 -5.36 2.86 -37.30
C SER A 134 -6.81 2.39 -37.24
N THR A 135 -7.70 3.27 -36.77
CA THR A 135 -8.76 3.81 -37.63
C THR A 135 -9.43 5.03 -37.01
N ASN A 136 -9.28 6.10 -37.77
CA ASN A 136 -10.10 7.30 -37.80
C ASN A 136 -11.55 6.93 -38.18
N SER A 137 -12.53 7.37 -37.40
CA SER A 137 -13.82 7.95 -37.84
C SER A 137 -14.85 7.83 -36.72
N GLU A 138 -15.32 8.98 -36.21
CA GLU A 138 -16.75 9.30 -36.04
C GLU A 138 -16.77 10.76 -35.52
N SER A 139 -16.63 11.77 -36.40
CA SER A 139 -17.75 12.56 -36.93
C SER A 139 -18.88 12.78 -35.91
N GLY A 140 -18.87 13.96 -35.28
CA GLY A 140 -19.92 14.43 -34.38
C GLY A 140 -19.88 15.96 -34.27
N ASP A 141 -20.35 16.60 -35.33
CA ASP A 141 -21.01 17.92 -35.37
C ASP A 141 -20.54 19.01 -34.39
N ARG A 142 -19.67 19.90 -34.88
CA ARG A 142 -19.45 21.23 -34.30
C ARG A 142 -19.41 22.32 -35.37
N ASP A 143 -20.35 22.33 -36.30
CA ASP A 143 -20.47 23.43 -37.26
C ASP A 143 -21.94 23.81 -37.51
N ASN A 144 -22.58 24.41 -36.51
CA ASN A 144 -23.76 25.22 -36.75
C ASN A 144 -23.77 26.47 -35.86
N PHE A 145 -22.77 27.33 -36.09
CA PHE A 145 -22.76 28.69 -35.55
C PHE A 145 -21.96 29.59 -36.49
N GLN A 146 -22.61 30.08 -37.56
CA GLN A 146 -22.33 31.32 -38.32
C GLN A 146 -22.87 31.26 -39.76
N ARG A 147 -24.18 31.07 -39.90
CA ARG A 147 -24.92 31.70 -41.01
C ARG A 147 -25.96 32.62 -40.40
N ASP A 148 -25.51 33.75 -39.87
CA ASP A 148 -26.36 34.92 -39.67
C ASP A 148 -25.46 36.15 -39.57
N ARG A 149 -25.57 37.01 -40.59
CA ARG A 149 -24.98 38.35 -40.80
C ARG A 149 -23.64 38.44 -41.52
#